data_AF-A0A218LTZ2-F1
#
_entry.id   AF-A0A218LTZ2-F1
#
_cell.length_a   1.000
_cell.length_b   1.000
_cell.length_c   1.000
_cell.angle_alpha   90.00
_cell.angle_beta   90.00
_cell.angle_gamma   90.00
#
_symmetry.space_group_name_H-M   'P 1'
#
loop_
_entity.id
_entity.type
_entity.pdbx_description
1 polymer ?
#
loop_
_entity_poly.entity_id
_entity_poly.type
_entity_poly.pdbx_seq_one_letter_code
_entity_poly.pdbx_strand_id
1 'polypeptide(L)' 'MTDLNLPSIFVPLVGLVFPAIAMTSLFLYVQ' A
#
# COMPACT_ATOMS: atom_id res chain seq x y z
N MET A 1 -24.37 -7.55 11.36
CA MET A 1 -23.52 -6.45 10.87
C MET A 1 -22.15 -7.03 10.64
N THR A 2 -21.79 -7.29 9.38
CA THR A 2 -20.45 -7.76 9.01
C THR A 2 -19.53 -6.56 9.04
N ASP A 3 -18.96 -6.27 10.22
CA ASP A 3 -18.05 -5.15 10.43
C ASP A 3 -16.67 -5.51 9.87
N LEU A 4 -16.56 -5.52 8.55
CA LEU A 4 -15.26 -5.51 7.88
C LEU A 4 -14.59 -4.19 8.29
N ASN A 5 -13.54 -4.28 9.10
CA ASN A 5 -12.69 -3.14 9.46
C ASN A 5 -11.86 -2.71 8.24
N LEU A 6 -12.53 -2.24 7.20
CA LEU A 6 -11.96 -1.69 5.96
C LEU A 6 -10.85 -0.67 6.26
N PRO A 7 -11.03 0.33 7.16
CA PRO A 7 -9.96 1.27 7.45
C PRO A 7 -8.70 0.57 8.01
N SER A 8 -8.84 -0.48 8.83
CA SER A 8 -7.68 -1.21 9.36
C SER A 8 -6.89 -1.96 8.29
N ILE A 9 -7.48 -2.25 7.12
CA ILE A 9 -6.83 -2.94 6.01
C ILE A 9 -6.27 -1.92 5.01
N PHE A 10 -7.05 -0.89 4.67
CA PHE A 10 -6.66 0.10 3.68
C PHE A 10 -5.60 1.08 4.19
N VAL A 11 -5.59 1.43 5.49
CA VAL A 11 -4.58 2.32 6.07
C VAL A 11 -3.16 1.76 5.92
N PRO A 12 -2.84 0.51 6.35
CA PRO A 12 -1.51 -0.04 6.13
C PRO A 12 -1.22 -0.34 4.65
N LEU A 13 -2.23 -0.73 3.87
CA LEU A 13 -2.05 -1.02 2.44
C LEU A 13 -1.64 0.23 1.65
N VAL A 14 -2.31 1.36 1.88
CA VAL A 14 -2.02 2.64 1.20
C VAL A 14 -0.85 3.38 1.85
N GLY A 15 -0.65 3.24 3.16
CA GLY A 15 0.40 3.95 3.90
C GLY A 15 1.77 3.29 3.86
N LEU A 16 1.84 1.97 3.65
CA LEU A 16 3.10 1.20 3.70
C LEU A 16 3.34 0.40 2.43
N VAL A 17 2.41 -0.49 2.07
CA VAL A 17 2.61 -1.46 0.98
C VAL A 17 2.66 -0.77 -0.38
N PHE A 18 1.66 0.06 -0.69
CA PHE A 18 1.60 0.79 -1.95
C PHE A 18 2.81 1.73 -2.14
N PRO A 19 3.23 2.53 -1.14
CA PRO A 19 4.44 3.34 -1.22
C PRO A 19 5.71 2.51 -1.43
N ALA A 20 5.89 1.39 -0.71
CA ALA A 20 7.06 0.53 -0.88
C ALA A 20 7.16 -0.06 -2.30
N ILE A 21 6.01 -0.47 -2.86
CA ILE A 21 5.94 -0.96 -4.24
C ILE A 21 6.24 0.18 -5.22
N ALA A 22 5.66 1.36 -5.03
CA ALA A 22 5.88 2.51 -5.90
C ALA A 22 7.36 2.94 -5.91
N MET A 23 8.02 3.01 -4.75
CA MET A 23 9.44 3.34 -4.65
C MET A 23 10.32 2.31 -5.35
N THR A 24 10.04 1.01 -5.15
CA THR A 24 10.80 -0.07 -5.80
C THR A 24 10.59 -0.09 -7.31
N SER A 25 9.35 0.12 -7.77
CA SER A 25 9.00 0.16 -9.18
C SER A 25 9.66 1.35 -9.88
N LEU A 26 9.63 2.53 -9.24
CA LEU A 26 10.30 3.72 -9.75
C LEU A 26 11.81 3.52 -9.82
N PHE A 27 12.41 2.92 -8.78
CA PHE A 27 13.84 2.61 -8.78
C PHE A 27 14.22 1.70 -9.95
N LEU A 28 13.47 0.61 -10.19
CA LEU A 28 13.71 -0.28 -11.33
C LEU A 28 13.43 0.38 -12.69
N TYR A 29 12.52 1.35 -12.76
CA TYR A 29 12.22 2.06 -14.00
C TYR A 29 13.30 3.08 -14.39
N VAL A 30 13.94 3.71 -13.40
CA VAL A 30 14.95 4.77 -13.63
C VAL A 30 16.37 4.23 -13.70
N GLN A 31 16.62 3.03 -13.18
CA GLN A 31 17.93 2.37 -13.24
C GLN A 31 18.28 1.88 -14.64
#